data_AF-A0A4Y7SFK6-F1
#
_entry.id   AF-A0A4Y7SFK6-F1
#
_cell.length_a   1.000
_cell.length_b   1.000
_cell.length_c   1.000
_cell.angle_alpha   90.00
_cell.angle_beta   90.00
_cell.angle_gamma   90.00
#
_symmetry.space_group_name_H-M   'P 1'
#
loop_
_entity.id
_entity.type
_entity.pdbx_description
1 polymer ?
#
loop_
_entity_poly.entity_id
_entity_poly.type
_entity_poly.pdbx_seq_one_letter_code
_entity_poly.pdbx_strand_id
1 'polypeptide(L)'
;MPWVISDAHDIYDFEGWRTKCPPTLAILPPSLTSLDLHIALPSDDHMRVPGHIAPGALDRLTSLDINSTGDWNPVASLLRYCSKLQHLSIHRDHAVEHHYTPDMDNRLLLQLEPINLPHLRSLEVALKPPRDVHGFLRLFRASNLKIIRTRQERRATQEERYLWNSLLSLRLLTPGVNQLAIRHLTLFARSSTPPATVPAAELHDILSDLPPPLLHLRLENLTFNAGELLGLHKTRSTSTSTLRFLPSLHCFEIADPGPEFDLIYFLELVKGVCRTPPALGAFPALRKIVFTFTVVDTWEYPSPDRVFLDQYRDEATLRELETSFGIVMDLIAITTWD
;
A
#
# COMPACT_ATOMS: atom_id res chain seq x y z
N MET A 1 1.05 0.89 22.91
CA MET A 1 2.39 1.07 23.52
C MET A 1 3.35 0.23 22.70
N PRO A 2 4.43 0.81 22.14
CA PRO A 2 5.35 0.09 21.27
C PRO A 2 6.20 -0.90 22.07
N TRP A 3 6.25 -2.16 21.62
CA TRP A 3 7.13 -3.18 22.16
C TRP A 3 8.37 -3.33 21.26
N VAL A 4 9.55 -3.43 21.86
CA VAL A 4 10.82 -3.55 21.12
C VAL A 4 11.43 -4.93 21.39
N ILE A 5 11.69 -5.69 20.33
CA ILE A 5 12.54 -6.88 20.38
C ILE A 5 13.90 -6.49 19.78
N SER A 6 14.91 -6.43 20.64
CA SER A 6 16.30 -6.18 20.26
C SER A 6 17.24 -7.09 21.07
N ASP A 7 18.42 -7.37 20.52
CA ASP A 7 19.51 -8.06 21.23
C ASP A 7 20.19 -7.17 22.30
N ALA A 8 19.76 -5.93 22.44
CA ALA A 8 20.52 -4.91 23.15
C ALA A 8 20.34 -4.99 24.66
N HIS A 9 20.94 -6.00 25.30
CA HIS A 9 21.56 -5.91 26.64
C HIS A 9 22.87 -6.72 26.59
N ASP A 10 23.86 -6.21 25.85
CA ASP A 10 25.24 -6.66 26.04
C ASP A 10 25.74 -6.07 27.37
N ILE A 11 25.89 -6.91 28.39
CA ILE A 11 26.67 -6.55 29.57
C ILE A 11 28.10 -6.97 29.27
N TYR A 12 29.01 -6.01 29.23
CA TYR A 12 30.43 -6.27 29.22
C TYR A 12 30.87 -6.44 30.68
N ASP A 13 31.44 -7.59 31.01
CA ASP A 13 32.12 -7.73 32.29
C ASP A 13 33.45 -6.94 32.28
N PHE A 14 34.07 -6.81 33.45
CA PHE A 14 35.34 -6.09 33.61
C PHE A 14 36.50 -6.71 32.82
N GLU A 15 36.33 -7.92 32.26
CA GLU A 15 37.33 -8.63 31.45
C GLU A 15 37.03 -8.58 29.93
N GLY A 16 35.96 -7.88 29.52
CA GLY A 16 35.59 -7.71 28.11
C GLY A 16 34.89 -8.92 27.49
N TRP A 17 34.44 -9.90 28.29
CA TRP A 17 33.69 -11.04 27.80
C TRP A 17 32.21 -10.68 27.66
N ARG A 18 31.64 -11.07 26.52
CA ARG A 18 30.25 -10.78 26.14
C ARG A 18 29.31 -11.75 26.85
N THR A 19 28.59 -11.31 27.87
CA THR A 19 27.52 -12.11 28.49
C THR A 19 26.18 -11.76 27.87
N LYS A 20 25.60 -12.70 27.10
CA LYS A 20 24.24 -12.57 26.56
C LYS A 20 23.23 -12.89 27.67
N CYS A 21 22.42 -11.92 28.08
CA CYS A 21 21.24 -12.20 28.90
C CYS A 21 20.24 -13.04 28.09
N PRO A 22 19.67 -14.13 28.67
CA PRO A 22 18.58 -14.83 28.01
C PRO A 22 17.38 -13.89 27.89
N PRO A 23 16.65 -13.91 26.77
CA PRO A 23 15.51 -13.03 26.60
C PRO A 23 14.44 -13.36 27.64
N THR A 24 14.03 -12.38 28.43
CA THR A 24 12.87 -12.51 29.30
C THR A 24 11.63 -12.61 28.40
N LEU A 25 10.91 -13.74 28.47
CA LEU A 25 9.62 -13.90 27.82
C LEU A 25 8.72 -12.73 28.21
N ALA A 26 8.30 -11.92 27.23
CA ALA A 26 7.34 -10.87 27.44
C ALA A 26 6.00 -11.50 27.84
N ILE A 27 5.59 -11.31 29.10
CA ILE A 27 4.25 -11.69 29.56
C ILE A 27 3.29 -10.61 29.05
N LEU A 28 2.74 -10.83 27.86
CA LEU A 28 1.70 -9.96 27.30
C LEU A 28 0.38 -10.14 28.07
N PRO A 29 -0.37 -9.05 28.34
CA PRO A 29 -1.67 -9.14 29.01
C PRO A 29 -2.61 -10.12 28.31
N PRO A 30 -3.42 -10.90 29.05
CA PRO A 30 -4.27 -11.92 28.45
C PRO A 30 -5.39 -11.36 27.56
N SER A 31 -5.76 -10.09 27.76
CA SER A 31 -6.76 -9.36 26.98
C SER A 31 -6.18 -8.64 25.76
N LEU A 32 -4.87 -8.73 25.50
CA LEU A 32 -4.23 -8.00 24.40
C LEU A 32 -4.62 -8.62 23.04
N THR A 33 -5.24 -7.81 22.18
CA THR A 33 -5.66 -8.18 20.81
C THR A 33 -4.98 -7.37 19.72
N SER A 34 -4.31 -6.27 20.08
CA SER A 34 -3.53 -5.42 19.17
C SER A 34 -2.12 -5.26 19.72
N LEU A 35 -1.12 -5.36 18.85
CA LEU A 35 0.28 -5.22 19.23
C LEU A 35 1.03 -4.40 18.17
N ASP A 36 1.79 -3.41 18.64
CA ASP A 36 2.75 -2.68 17.80
C ASP A 36 4.15 -3.15 18.20
N LEU A 37 4.89 -3.68 17.23
CA LEU A 37 6.14 -4.38 17.45
C LEU A 37 7.26 -3.78 16.60
N HIS A 38 8.37 -3.46 17.24
CA HIS A 38 9.61 -3.10 16.57
C HIS A 38 10.61 -4.25 16.64
N ILE A 39 11.04 -4.77 15.49
CA ILE A 39 11.99 -5.88 15.38
C ILE A 39 13.32 -5.35 14.82
N ALA A 40 14.38 -5.47 15.62
CA ALA A 40 15.74 -5.12 15.24
C ALA A 40 16.70 -6.31 15.41
N LEU A 41 16.35 -7.46 14.82
CA LEU A 41 17.11 -8.70 14.92
C LEU A 41 17.81 -9.07 13.58
N PRO A 42 19.04 -9.61 13.62
CA PRO A 42 19.74 -10.14 12.44
C PRO A 42 19.18 -11.50 11.94
N SER A 43 19.43 -11.85 10.68
CA SER A 43 18.92 -13.05 9.97
C SER A 43 19.16 -14.38 10.67
N ASP A 44 20.32 -14.54 11.31
CA ASP A 44 20.73 -15.79 11.96
C ASP A 44 19.91 -16.11 13.24
N ASP A 45 19.16 -15.14 13.77
CA ASP A 45 18.39 -15.27 15.02
C ASP A 45 16.88 -15.52 14.82
N HIS A 46 16.48 -16.01 13.64
CA HIS A 46 15.09 -16.34 13.28
C HIS A 46 14.40 -17.37 14.19
N MET A 47 15.18 -18.21 14.89
CA MET A 47 14.69 -19.16 15.89
C MET A 47 14.48 -18.53 17.28
N ARG A 48 14.91 -17.28 17.51
CA ARG A 48 14.80 -16.62 18.83
C ARG A 48 13.49 -15.87 19.05
N VAL A 49 12.80 -15.39 18.01
CA VAL A 49 11.54 -14.62 18.15
C VAL A 49 10.45 -15.36 18.94
N PRO A 50 10.21 -16.68 18.75
CA PRO A 50 9.29 -17.45 19.58
C PRO A 50 9.71 -17.55 21.05
N GLY A 51 10.98 -17.28 21.36
CA GLY A 51 11.53 -17.20 22.72
C GLY A 51 11.28 -15.85 23.42
N HIS A 52 10.89 -14.80 22.69
CA HIS A 52 10.58 -13.48 23.27
C HIS A 52 9.08 -13.31 23.56
N ILE A 53 8.19 -13.94 22.80
CA ILE A 53 6.74 -13.85 22.97
C ILE A 53 6.13 -15.25 22.92
N ALA A 54 5.36 -15.61 23.95
CA ALA A 54 4.69 -16.90 24.00
C ALA A 54 3.72 -17.08 22.79
N PRO A 55 3.75 -18.22 22.08
CA PRO A 55 2.86 -18.49 20.94
C PRO A 55 1.37 -18.28 21.24
N GLY A 56 0.92 -18.67 22.45
CA GLY A 56 -0.46 -18.49 22.88
C GLY A 56 -0.88 -17.02 23.03
N ALA A 57 0.08 -16.10 23.22
CA ALA A 57 -0.22 -14.67 23.20
C ALA A 57 -0.41 -14.14 21.78
N LEU A 58 0.40 -14.62 20.82
CA LEU A 58 0.34 -14.26 19.40
C LEU A 58 -0.97 -14.75 18.74
N ASP A 59 -1.45 -15.95 19.10
CA ASP A 59 -2.67 -16.53 18.52
C ASP A 59 -3.95 -15.73 18.82
N ARG A 60 -3.92 -14.86 19.85
CA ARG A 60 -5.06 -14.02 20.22
C ARG A 60 -5.10 -12.69 19.47
N LEU A 61 -4.00 -12.30 18.82
CA LEU A 61 -3.91 -11.01 18.16
C LEU A 61 -4.84 -10.96 16.95
N THR A 62 -5.65 -9.91 16.90
CA THR A 62 -6.48 -9.56 15.74
C THR A 62 -5.83 -8.46 14.91
N SER A 63 -4.95 -7.66 15.50
CA SER A 63 -4.20 -6.60 14.83
C SER A 63 -2.72 -6.66 15.23
N LEU A 64 -1.84 -6.49 14.25
CA LEU A 64 -0.40 -6.50 14.46
C LEU A 64 0.25 -5.50 13.51
N ASP A 65 0.98 -4.55 14.08
CA ASP A 65 1.85 -3.64 13.35
C ASP A 65 3.30 -4.02 13.63
N ILE A 66 4.10 -4.18 12.58
CA ILE A 66 5.50 -4.58 12.65
C ILE A 66 6.35 -3.52 11.95
N ASN A 67 7.20 -2.84 12.71
CA ASN A 67 8.30 -2.07 12.15
C ASN A 67 9.60 -2.90 12.27
N SER A 68 10.21 -3.25 11.15
CA SER A 68 11.45 -4.02 11.10
C SER A 68 12.59 -3.20 10.52
N THR A 69 13.73 -3.19 11.19
CA THR A 69 14.99 -2.65 10.65
C THR A 69 15.94 -3.74 10.16
N GLY A 70 15.61 -5.02 10.43
CA GLY A 70 16.42 -6.21 10.12
C GLY A 70 15.83 -7.11 9.03
N ASP A 71 16.09 -8.41 9.13
CA ASP A 71 15.76 -9.41 8.10
C ASP A 71 14.33 -9.96 8.21
N TRP A 72 13.87 -10.65 7.17
CA TRP A 72 12.48 -11.16 7.05
C TRP A 72 12.19 -12.37 7.94
N ASN A 73 13.19 -13.20 8.21
CA ASN A 73 12.97 -14.47 8.90
C ASN A 73 12.37 -14.29 10.32
N PRO A 74 12.83 -13.35 11.16
CA PRO A 74 12.16 -12.99 12.42
C PRO A 74 10.66 -12.67 12.28
N VAL A 75 10.30 -11.87 11.27
CA VAL A 75 8.92 -11.48 10.98
C VAL A 75 8.09 -12.70 10.58
N ALA A 76 8.61 -13.50 9.65
CA ALA A 76 7.96 -14.71 9.15
C ALA A 76 7.73 -15.73 10.28
N SER A 77 8.73 -15.97 11.14
CA SER A 77 8.63 -16.86 12.30
C SER A 77 7.52 -16.45 13.27
N LEU A 78 7.35 -15.15 13.53
CA LEU A 78 6.32 -14.63 14.43
C LEU A 78 4.92 -14.82 13.84
N LEU A 79 4.75 -14.51 12.55
CA LEU A 79 3.46 -14.55 11.88
C LEU A 79 2.87 -15.97 11.79
N ARG A 80 3.70 -17.02 11.89
CA ARG A 80 3.24 -18.43 11.98
C ARG A 80 2.32 -18.70 13.16
N TYR A 81 2.41 -17.92 14.23
CA TYR A 81 1.59 -18.07 15.42
C TYR A 81 0.38 -17.12 15.47
N CYS A 82 0.20 -16.27 14.46
CA CYS A 82 -0.84 -15.24 14.42
C CYS A 82 -2.08 -15.71 13.64
N SER A 83 -2.67 -16.85 14.00
CA SER A 83 -3.69 -17.49 13.16
C SER A 83 -5.02 -16.70 13.07
N LYS A 84 -5.37 -15.93 14.11
CA LYS A 84 -6.59 -15.12 14.21
C LYS A 84 -6.45 -13.69 13.68
N LEU A 85 -5.31 -13.37 13.09
CA LEU A 85 -4.97 -12.02 12.66
C LEU A 85 -5.93 -11.54 11.56
N GLN A 86 -6.49 -10.34 11.75
CA GLN A 86 -7.40 -9.68 10.80
C GLN A 86 -6.74 -8.49 10.12
N HIS A 87 -5.84 -7.81 10.82
CA HIS A 87 -5.10 -6.64 10.36
C HIS A 87 -3.60 -6.85 10.54
N LEU A 88 -2.84 -6.68 9.47
CA LEU A 88 -1.38 -6.78 9.49
C LEU A 88 -0.80 -5.54 8.81
N SER A 89 0.03 -4.80 9.52
CA SER A 89 0.88 -3.77 8.94
C SER A 89 2.34 -4.16 9.09
N ILE A 90 3.12 -3.99 8.02
CA ILE A 90 4.54 -4.28 8.00
C ILE A 90 5.27 -3.12 7.34
N HIS A 91 6.09 -2.45 8.13
CA HIS A 91 6.97 -1.38 7.73
C HIS A 91 8.41 -1.84 7.83
N ARG A 92 9.18 -1.71 6.76
CA ARG A 92 10.62 -1.97 6.78
C ARG A 92 11.39 -0.70 6.43
N ASP A 93 12.06 -0.14 7.43
CA ASP A 93 13.03 0.93 7.22
C ASP A 93 14.42 0.31 7.17
N HIS A 94 14.99 0.10 5.97
CA HIS A 94 16.43 -0.16 5.89
C HIS A 94 17.16 1.05 6.48
N ALA A 95 17.76 0.84 7.64
CA ALA A 95 18.62 1.80 8.33
C ALA A 95 20.11 1.53 8.06
N VAL A 96 20.48 0.41 7.42
CA VAL A 96 21.90 0.04 7.32
C VAL A 96 22.27 -0.55 5.96
N GLU A 97 23.16 0.16 5.25
CA GLU A 97 23.92 -0.30 4.09
C GLU A 97 24.94 -1.35 4.53
N HIS A 98 24.49 -2.54 4.90
CA HIS A 98 25.38 -3.70 5.00
C HIS A 98 25.25 -4.49 3.71
N HIS A 99 26.38 -5.03 3.24
CA HIS A 99 26.57 -5.78 1.99
C HIS A 99 25.77 -7.10 1.91
N TYR A 100 24.51 -7.09 2.34
CA TYR A 100 23.57 -8.18 2.18
C TYR A 100 23.09 -8.21 0.74
N THR A 101 23.45 -9.29 0.06
CA THR A 101 22.99 -9.55 -1.30
C THR A 101 21.53 -10.03 -1.24
N PRO A 102 20.62 -9.46 -2.06
CA PRO A 102 19.19 -9.85 -2.12
C PRO A 102 18.94 -11.36 -2.36
N ASP A 103 19.94 -12.10 -2.80
CA ASP A 103 19.84 -13.53 -3.11
C ASP A 103 19.83 -14.44 -1.86
N MET A 104 20.40 -14.01 -0.73
CA MET A 104 20.41 -14.79 0.52
C MET A 104 19.02 -14.87 1.14
N ASP A 105 18.33 -13.72 1.28
CA ASP A 105 16.96 -13.65 1.80
C ASP A 105 16.01 -14.46 0.92
N ASN A 106 16.08 -14.31 -0.41
CA ASN A 106 15.21 -15.08 -1.31
C ASN A 106 15.42 -16.59 -1.19
N ARG A 107 16.66 -17.08 -1.01
CA ARG A 107 16.93 -18.52 -0.83
C ARG A 107 16.37 -19.06 0.49
N LEU A 108 16.47 -18.29 1.57
CA LEU A 108 15.93 -18.68 2.88
C LEU A 108 14.39 -18.61 2.88
N LEU A 109 13.81 -17.56 2.29
CA LEU A 109 12.37 -17.42 2.13
C LEU A 109 11.75 -18.55 1.28
N LEU A 110 12.45 -19.02 0.24
CA LEU A 110 12.02 -20.16 -0.57
C LEU A 110 11.98 -21.50 0.19
N GLN A 111 12.68 -21.61 1.33
CA GLN A 111 12.68 -22.81 2.18
C GLN A 111 11.58 -22.76 3.25
N LEU A 112 10.93 -21.61 3.45
CA LEU A 112 9.87 -21.48 4.45
C LEU A 112 8.55 -22.00 3.90
N GLU A 113 7.88 -22.84 4.71
CA GLU A 113 6.48 -23.17 4.46
C GLU A 113 5.61 -21.89 4.44
N PRO A 114 4.60 -21.82 3.55
CA PRO A 114 3.68 -20.70 3.51
C PRO A 114 2.95 -20.50 4.84
N ILE A 115 2.94 -19.26 5.30
CA ILE A 115 2.23 -18.77 6.47
C ILE A 115 0.76 -18.60 6.11
N ASN A 116 -0.10 -19.37 6.76
CA ASN A 116 -1.53 -19.30 6.55
C ASN A 116 -2.16 -18.27 7.49
N LEU A 117 -2.79 -17.23 6.92
CA LEU A 117 -3.49 -16.17 7.64
C LEU A 117 -4.96 -16.15 7.17
N PRO A 118 -5.76 -17.17 7.55
CA PRO A 118 -7.09 -17.40 6.98
C PRO A 118 -8.08 -16.29 7.35
N HIS A 119 -7.84 -15.54 8.43
CA HIS A 119 -8.73 -14.47 8.87
C HIS A 119 -8.28 -13.07 8.45
N LEU A 120 -7.16 -12.95 7.72
CA LEU A 120 -6.60 -11.67 7.34
C LEU A 120 -7.54 -10.95 6.37
N ARG A 121 -7.94 -9.73 6.74
CA ARG A 121 -8.85 -8.87 5.97
C ARG A 121 -8.15 -7.64 5.42
N SER A 122 -7.14 -7.16 6.13
CA SER A 122 -6.39 -5.95 5.79
C SER A 122 -4.89 -6.20 5.89
N LEU A 123 -4.17 -5.78 4.85
CA LEU A 123 -2.72 -5.89 4.75
C LEU A 123 -2.14 -4.54 4.32
N GLU A 124 -1.26 -3.98 5.13
CA GLU A 124 -0.40 -2.87 4.75
C GLU A 124 1.05 -3.34 4.65
N VAL A 125 1.67 -3.06 3.52
CA VAL A 125 3.04 -3.50 3.21
C VAL A 125 3.82 -2.29 2.72
N ALA A 126 4.79 -1.88 3.53
CA ALA A 126 5.66 -0.74 3.30
C ALA A 126 7.11 -1.19 3.25
N LEU A 127 7.52 -1.69 2.08
CA LEU A 127 8.86 -2.24 1.87
C LEU A 127 9.69 -1.28 1.01
N LYS A 128 10.98 -1.21 1.29
CA LYS A 128 11.93 -0.55 0.39
C LYS A 128 12.23 -1.48 -0.82
N PRO A 129 12.34 -0.93 -2.05
CA PRO A 129 12.55 -1.68 -3.31
C PRO A 129 13.83 -2.53 -3.36
N PRO A 130 13.98 -3.44 -4.36
CA PRO A 130 13.07 -3.66 -5.50
C PRO A 130 12.52 -5.09 -5.72
N ARG A 131 12.93 -6.10 -4.94
CA ARG A 131 12.54 -7.51 -5.20
C ARG A 131 11.83 -8.20 -4.03
N ASP A 132 11.81 -7.58 -2.87
CA ASP A 132 11.37 -8.19 -1.63
C ASP A 132 9.85 -8.38 -1.55
N VAL A 133 9.04 -7.46 -2.10
CA VAL A 133 7.57 -7.56 -2.04
C VAL A 133 7.08 -8.87 -2.68
N HIS A 134 7.67 -9.26 -3.82
CA HIS A 134 7.28 -10.49 -4.50
C HIS A 134 7.62 -11.73 -3.68
N GLY A 135 8.87 -11.84 -3.22
CA GLY A 135 9.32 -12.96 -2.39
C GLY A 135 8.54 -13.04 -1.07
N PHE A 136 8.29 -11.89 -0.46
CA PHE A 136 7.51 -11.75 0.76
C PHE A 136 6.06 -12.20 0.59
N LEU A 137 5.33 -11.68 -0.41
CA LEU A 137 3.93 -12.03 -0.62
C LEU A 137 3.73 -13.52 -0.98
N ARG A 138 4.74 -14.20 -1.54
CA ARG A 138 4.70 -15.67 -1.75
C ARG A 138 4.59 -16.46 -0.46
N LEU A 139 5.07 -15.92 0.65
CA LEU A 139 5.04 -16.58 1.95
C LEU A 139 3.65 -16.60 2.55
N PHE A 140 2.71 -15.77 2.10
CA PHE A 140 1.41 -15.64 2.75
C PHE A 140 0.31 -16.32 1.95
N ARG A 141 -0.60 -16.95 2.68
CA ARG A 141 -1.91 -17.39 2.18
C ARG A 141 -2.98 -16.63 2.93
N ALA A 142 -3.66 -15.72 2.23
CA ALA A 142 -4.65 -14.81 2.81
C ALA A 142 -5.88 -14.73 1.90
N SER A 143 -6.66 -15.82 1.83
CA SER A 143 -7.82 -15.95 0.94
C SER A 143 -8.97 -14.98 1.24
N ASN A 144 -9.06 -14.47 2.47
CA ASN A 144 -10.11 -13.55 2.90
C ASN A 144 -9.69 -12.07 2.85
N LEU A 145 -8.55 -11.76 2.23
CA LEU A 145 -8.01 -10.41 2.16
C LEU A 145 -8.88 -9.51 1.28
N LYS A 146 -9.26 -8.35 1.81
CA LYS A 146 -10.18 -7.39 1.16
C LYS A 146 -9.57 -6.01 0.99
N ILE A 147 -8.62 -5.63 1.83
CA ILE A 147 -8.00 -4.30 1.87
C ILE A 147 -6.50 -4.48 1.75
N ILE A 148 -5.90 -3.81 0.78
CA ILE A 148 -4.45 -3.82 0.58
C ILE A 148 -3.96 -2.39 0.43
N ARG A 149 -2.96 -2.03 1.23
CA ARG A 149 -2.20 -0.78 1.10
C ARG A 149 -0.76 -1.13 0.82
N THR A 150 -0.26 -0.74 -0.34
CA THR A 150 1.15 -0.94 -0.70
C THR A 150 1.85 0.41 -0.70
N ARG A 151 2.91 0.52 0.10
CA ARG A 151 3.80 1.68 0.13
C ARG A 151 5.09 1.35 -0.59
N GLN A 152 5.50 2.24 -1.48
CA GLN A 152 6.64 2.05 -2.37
C GLN A 152 7.64 3.19 -2.21
N GLU A 153 8.94 2.90 -2.08
CA GLU A 153 9.97 3.94 -2.05
C GLU A 153 10.54 4.19 -3.46
N ARG A 154 10.83 5.45 -3.79
CA ARG A 154 11.36 5.83 -5.11
C ARG A 154 12.88 5.69 -5.11
N ARG A 155 13.39 4.59 -5.66
CA ARG A 155 14.81 4.46 -6.08
C ARG A 155 14.97 3.91 -7.51
N ALA A 156 13.90 3.52 -8.19
CA ALA A 156 13.99 2.89 -9.51
C ALA A 156 14.04 3.91 -10.66
N THR A 157 14.81 3.57 -11.68
CA THR A 157 14.85 4.25 -12.98
C THR A 157 13.51 4.07 -13.71
N GLN A 158 13.22 4.95 -14.68
CA GLN A 158 11.96 5.00 -15.45
C GLN A 158 11.63 3.70 -16.22
N GLU A 159 12.58 2.76 -16.31
CA GLU A 159 12.50 1.55 -17.12
C GLU A 159 11.82 0.36 -16.40
N GLU A 160 11.62 0.43 -15.07
CA GLU A 160 10.98 -0.65 -14.32
C GLU A 160 9.48 -0.37 -14.10
N ARG A 161 8.59 -1.21 -14.67
CA ARG A 161 7.13 -1.21 -14.43
C ARG A 161 6.80 -1.69 -12.99
N TYR A 162 7.28 -0.96 -12.00
CA TYR A 162 7.35 -1.44 -10.62
C TYR A 162 5.99 -1.49 -9.93
N LEU A 163 5.08 -0.54 -10.22
CA LEU A 163 3.71 -0.57 -9.69
C LEU A 163 2.98 -1.80 -10.23
N TRP A 164 3.12 -2.04 -11.52
CA TRP A 164 2.58 -3.24 -12.17
C TRP A 164 3.10 -4.54 -11.54
N ASN A 165 4.41 -4.67 -11.35
CA ASN A 165 5.01 -5.86 -10.75
C ASN A 165 4.55 -6.09 -9.30
N SER A 166 4.38 -5.01 -8.52
CA SER A 166 3.84 -5.08 -7.16
C SER A 166 2.40 -5.60 -7.16
N LEU A 167 1.58 -5.13 -8.09
CA LEU A 167 0.20 -5.59 -8.25
C LEU A 167 0.09 -7.04 -8.70
N LEU A 168 0.92 -7.46 -9.66
CA LEU A 168 1.00 -8.86 -10.07
C LEU A 168 1.39 -9.77 -8.89
N SER A 169 2.22 -9.27 -7.98
CA SER A 169 2.64 -10.01 -6.78
C SER A 169 1.49 -10.24 -5.79
N LEU A 170 0.43 -9.42 -5.81
CA LEU A 170 -0.75 -9.64 -4.97
C LEU A 170 -1.46 -10.96 -5.31
N ARG A 171 -1.38 -11.41 -6.57
CA ARG A 171 -1.94 -12.71 -7.02
C ARG A 171 -1.33 -13.90 -6.25
N LEU A 172 -0.16 -13.72 -5.63
CA LEU A 172 0.53 -14.75 -4.85
C LEU A 172 -0.16 -15.05 -3.50
N LEU A 173 -0.95 -14.11 -2.97
CA LEU A 173 -1.65 -14.25 -1.69
C LEU A 173 -2.81 -15.26 -1.75
N THR A 174 -3.34 -15.52 -2.94
CA THR A 174 -4.48 -16.40 -3.19
C THR A 174 -4.15 -17.40 -4.30
N PRO A 175 -3.23 -18.34 -4.07
CA PRO A 175 -2.81 -19.31 -5.09
C PRO A 175 -4.01 -20.15 -5.56
N GLY A 176 -4.09 -20.41 -6.86
CA GLY A 176 -5.19 -21.19 -7.45
C GLY A 176 -6.53 -20.45 -7.55
N VAL A 177 -6.61 -19.19 -7.10
CA VAL A 177 -7.77 -18.33 -7.31
C VAL A 177 -7.50 -17.42 -8.51
N ASN A 178 -8.34 -17.53 -9.54
CA ASN A 178 -8.17 -16.73 -10.77
C ASN A 178 -8.50 -15.24 -10.58
N GLN A 179 -9.16 -14.87 -9.47
CA GLN A 179 -9.58 -13.49 -9.19
C GLN A 179 -9.33 -13.12 -7.73
N LEU A 180 -8.63 -11.99 -7.54
CA LEU A 180 -8.41 -11.40 -6.23
C LEU A 180 -9.71 -10.81 -5.68
N ALA A 181 -10.15 -11.22 -4.49
CA ALA A 181 -11.36 -10.69 -3.83
C ALA A 181 -11.14 -9.30 -3.18
N ILE A 182 -10.13 -8.56 -3.64
CA ILE A 182 -9.75 -7.25 -3.09
C ILE A 182 -10.86 -6.26 -3.41
N ARG A 183 -11.28 -5.51 -2.38
CA ARG A 183 -12.30 -4.46 -2.48
C ARG A 183 -11.71 -3.07 -2.35
N HIS A 184 -10.61 -2.91 -1.63
CA HIS A 184 -9.94 -1.63 -1.42
C HIS A 184 -8.46 -1.78 -1.71
N LEU A 185 -7.92 -0.94 -2.58
CA LEU A 185 -6.52 -0.92 -2.96
C LEU A 185 -5.98 0.50 -2.83
N THR A 186 -4.91 0.65 -2.05
CA THR A 186 -4.14 1.89 -1.96
C THR A 186 -2.76 1.66 -2.54
N LEU A 187 -2.41 2.45 -3.56
CA LEU A 187 -1.07 2.55 -4.12
C LEU A 187 -0.45 3.87 -3.65
N PHE A 188 0.60 3.78 -2.84
CA PHE A 188 1.27 4.95 -2.27
C PHE A 188 2.76 4.98 -2.61
N ALA A 189 3.27 6.14 -3.02
CA ALA A 189 4.72 6.37 -3.17
C ALA A 189 5.28 7.23 -2.02
N ARG A 190 6.40 6.83 -1.42
CA ARG A 190 7.13 7.55 -0.33
C ARG A 190 7.94 8.74 -0.84
N SER A 191 7.83 9.15 -2.11
CA SER A 191 8.63 10.25 -2.66
C SER A 191 8.49 11.51 -1.78
N SER A 192 9.60 12.16 -1.44
CA SER A 192 9.53 13.57 -1.04
C SER A 192 8.92 14.36 -2.19
N THR A 193 8.24 15.46 -1.87
CA THR A 193 7.69 16.40 -2.88
C THR A 193 8.74 16.68 -3.97
N PRO A 194 8.41 16.55 -5.27
CA PRO A 194 7.07 16.31 -5.84
C PRO A 194 6.60 14.83 -5.83
N PRO A 195 5.29 14.57 -5.98
CA PRO A 195 4.71 13.22 -6.14
C PRO A 195 5.36 12.39 -7.25
N ALA A 196 5.25 11.06 -7.14
CA ALA A 196 5.85 10.17 -8.14
C ALA A 196 4.98 10.06 -9.40
N THR A 197 5.56 10.41 -10.55
CA THR A 197 4.89 10.33 -11.86
C THR A 197 4.81 8.89 -12.36
N VAL A 198 3.60 8.40 -12.59
CA VAL A 198 3.33 7.08 -13.19
C VAL A 198 3.15 7.25 -14.70
N PRO A 199 3.89 6.49 -15.53
CA PRO A 199 3.66 6.50 -16.98
C PRO A 199 2.20 6.13 -17.31
N ALA A 200 1.54 6.90 -18.18
CA ALA A 200 0.13 6.69 -18.50
C ALA A 200 -0.16 5.28 -19.05
N ALA A 201 0.79 4.69 -19.79
CA ALA A 201 0.70 3.32 -20.29
C ALA A 201 0.77 2.26 -19.17
N GLU A 202 1.57 2.49 -18.12
CA GLU A 202 1.59 1.62 -16.94
C GLU A 202 0.29 1.72 -16.16
N LEU A 203 -0.20 2.95 -15.90
CA LEU A 203 -1.47 3.15 -15.21
C LEU A 203 -2.66 2.55 -15.98
N HIS A 204 -2.68 2.68 -17.31
CA HIS A 204 -3.70 2.05 -18.14
C HIS A 204 -3.72 0.53 -17.95
N ASP A 205 -2.57 -0.13 -18.01
CA ASP A 205 -2.47 -1.58 -17.86
C ASP A 205 -2.92 -1.99 -16.45
N ILE A 206 -2.47 -1.27 -15.41
CA ILE A 206 -2.93 -1.44 -14.02
C ILE A 206 -4.46 -1.42 -13.91
N LEU A 207 -5.10 -0.38 -14.44
CA LEU A 207 -6.56 -0.20 -14.36
C LEU A 207 -7.34 -1.23 -15.19
N SER A 208 -6.71 -1.82 -16.21
CA SER A 208 -7.32 -2.82 -17.10
C SER A 208 -7.31 -4.23 -16.49
N ASP A 209 -6.26 -4.57 -15.74
CA ASP A 209 -6.01 -5.95 -15.27
C ASP A 209 -6.47 -6.23 -13.85
N LEU A 210 -6.82 -5.19 -13.09
CA LEU A 210 -7.36 -5.34 -11.75
C LEU A 210 -8.75 -5.99 -11.83
N PRO A 211 -8.94 -7.22 -11.30
CA PRO A 211 -10.20 -7.93 -11.43
C PRO A 211 -11.28 -7.31 -10.51
N PRO A 212 -12.57 -7.46 -10.84
CA PRO A 212 -13.64 -7.21 -9.88
C PRO A 212 -13.49 -8.14 -8.65
N PRO A 213 -13.98 -7.72 -7.45
CA PRO A 213 -14.92 -6.63 -7.20
C PRO A 213 -14.26 -5.41 -6.53
N LEU A 214 -13.20 -4.83 -7.11
CA LEU A 214 -12.59 -3.62 -6.56
C LEU A 214 -13.62 -2.47 -6.47
N LEU A 215 -13.86 -1.98 -5.25
CA LEU A 215 -14.84 -0.94 -4.93
C LEU A 215 -14.19 0.43 -4.67
N HIS A 216 -12.96 0.43 -4.17
CA HIS A 216 -12.20 1.64 -3.85
C HIS A 216 -10.75 1.51 -4.33
N LEU A 217 -10.29 2.53 -5.04
CA LEU A 217 -8.91 2.69 -5.46
C LEU A 217 -8.42 4.03 -4.94
N ARG A 218 -7.29 4.03 -4.24
CA ARG A 218 -6.59 5.22 -3.78
C ARG A 218 -5.21 5.28 -4.41
N LEU A 219 -4.91 6.38 -5.09
CA LEU A 219 -3.56 6.74 -5.55
C LEU A 219 -3.04 7.83 -4.61
N GLU A 220 -2.00 7.55 -3.84
CA GLU A 220 -1.47 8.46 -2.82
C GLU A 220 -0.04 8.87 -3.18
N ASN A 221 0.22 10.18 -3.21
CA ASN A 221 1.49 10.77 -3.60
C ASN A 221 2.00 10.23 -4.97
N LEU A 222 1.05 9.99 -5.88
CA LEU A 222 1.25 9.55 -7.25
C LEU A 222 0.58 10.57 -8.17
N THR A 223 1.28 10.92 -9.25
CA THR A 223 0.75 11.80 -10.30
C THR A 223 0.84 11.13 -11.67
N PHE A 224 0.08 11.59 -12.64
CA PHE A 224 0.11 11.08 -14.01
C PHE A 224 -0.49 12.09 -14.98
N ASN A 225 -0.11 12.00 -16.25
CA ASN A 225 -0.71 12.79 -17.31
C ASN A 225 -2.10 12.24 -17.67
N ALA A 226 -3.16 12.87 -17.17
CA ALA A 226 -4.53 12.43 -17.42
C ALA A 226 -4.95 12.54 -18.90
N GLY A 227 -4.40 13.52 -19.64
CA GLY A 227 -4.65 13.69 -21.08
C GLY A 227 -4.06 12.53 -21.90
N GLU A 228 -2.83 12.11 -21.57
CA GLU A 228 -2.23 10.91 -22.18
C GLU A 228 -3.02 9.64 -21.86
N LEU A 229 -3.44 9.47 -20.60
CA LEU A 229 -4.25 8.32 -20.19
C LEU A 229 -5.59 8.29 -20.94
N LEU A 230 -6.24 9.44 -21.10
CA LEU A 230 -7.48 9.59 -21.88
C LEU A 230 -7.25 9.25 -23.35
N GLY A 231 -6.15 9.72 -23.94
CA GLY A 231 -5.75 9.37 -25.31
C GLY A 231 -5.55 7.87 -25.49
N LEU A 232 -4.84 7.22 -24.57
CA LEU A 232 -4.65 5.76 -24.55
C LEU A 232 -5.98 5.01 -24.41
N HIS A 233 -6.85 5.46 -23.52
CA HIS A 233 -8.16 4.85 -23.32
C HIS A 233 -9.05 4.97 -24.58
N LYS A 234 -9.07 6.14 -25.22
CA LYS A 234 -9.81 6.39 -26.46
C LYS A 234 -9.28 5.56 -27.63
N THR A 235 -7.95 5.49 -27.79
CA THR A 235 -7.31 4.73 -28.88
C THR A 235 -7.46 3.23 -28.74
N ARG A 236 -7.43 2.69 -27.51
CA ARG A 236 -7.62 1.26 -27.26
C ARG A 236 -9.09 0.84 -27.24
N SER A 237 -10.02 1.77 -27.00
CA SER A 237 -11.45 1.52 -27.12
C SER A 237 -11.84 1.39 -28.59
N THR A 238 -12.13 0.17 -29.04
CA THR A 238 -12.53 -0.10 -30.43
C THR A 238 -14.01 0.25 -30.64
N SER A 239 -14.42 0.47 -31.90
CA SER A 239 -15.82 0.80 -32.26
C SER A 239 -16.85 -0.24 -31.81
N THR A 240 -16.41 -1.46 -31.50
CA THR A 240 -17.26 -2.59 -31.08
C THR A 240 -17.13 -2.94 -29.59
N SER A 241 -16.13 -2.42 -28.87
CA SER A 241 -15.97 -2.66 -27.42
C SER A 241 -15.45 -1.42 -26.69
N THR A 242 -16.27 -0.91 -25.76
CA THR A 242 -15.82 0.11 -24.81
C THR A 242 -14.96 -0.57 -23.76
N LEU A 243 -13.65 -0.30 -23.75
CA LEU A 243 -12.82 -0.68 -22.60
C LEU A 243 -13.40 0.04 -21.39
N ARG A 244 -13.71 -0.71 -20.33
CA ARG A 244 -14.18 -0.15 -19.06
C ARG A 244 -13.19 -0.58 -18.00
N PHE A 245 -12.60 0.40 -17.33
CA PHE A 245 -11.76 0.13 -16.17
C PHE A 245 -12.66 -0.19 -14.98
N LEU A 246 -12.24 -1.17 -14.19
CA LEU A 246 -12.76 -1.41 -12.84
C LEU A 246 -14.29 -1.28 -12.75
N PRO A 247 -15.07 -2.16 -13.38
CA PRO A 247 -16.51 -1.98 -13.57
C PRO A 247 -17.32 -1.93 -12.26
N SER A 248 -16.71 -2.27 -11.12
CA SER A 248 -17.31 -2.21 -9.78
C SER A 248 -16.77 -1.07 -8.92
N LEU A 249 -15.90 -0.20 -9.45
CA LEU A 249 -15.30 0.88 -8.69
C LEU A 249 -16.36 1.92 -8.32
N HIS A 250 -16.60 2.10 -7.03
CA HIS A 250 -17.54 3.09 -6.50
C HIS A 250 -16.84 4.37 -6.05
N CYS A 251 -15.60 4.26 -5.55
CA CYS A 251 -14.83 5.38 -5.04
C CYS A 251 -13.43 5.41 -5.69
N PHE A 252 -13.05 6.54 -6.30
CA PHE A 252 -11.69 6.80 -6.75
C PHE A 252 -11.13 7.95 -5.91
N GLU A 253 -10.11 7.66 -5.13
CA GLU A 253 -9.39 8.65 -4.34
C GLU A 253 -8.02 8.97 -4.93
N ILE A 254 -7.70 10.25 -5.00
CA ILE A 254 -6.41 10.78 -5.46
C ILE A 254 -5.90 11.68 -4.33
N ALA A 255 -4.91 11.20 -3.60
CA ALA A 255 -4.30 11.88 -2.47
C ALA A 255 -2.93 12.42 -2.86
N ASP A 256 -2.68 13.69 -2.59
CA ASP A 256 -1.45 14.41 -2.91
C ASP A 256 -0.99 14.24 -4.37
N PRO A 257 -1.85 14.55 -5.37
CA PRO A 257 -1.51 14.40 -6.78
C PRO A 257 -0.46 15.39 -7.29
N GLY A 258 -0.17 16.44 -6.51
CA GLY A 258 0.76 17.49 -6.88
C GLY A 258 0.24 18.42 -7.98
N PRO A 259 1.07 19.40 -8.38
CA PRO A 259 0.66 20.51 -9.23
C PRO A 259 0.45 20.14 -10.71
N GLU A 260 1.00 19.02 -11.16
CA GLU A 260 0.97 18.58 -12.57
C GLU A 260 -0.31 17.81 -12.94
N PHE A 261 -1.20 17.54 -11.97
CA PHE A 261 -2.39 16.76 -12.21
C PHE A 261 -3.49 17.56 -12.91
N ASP A 262 -3.87 17.11 -14.10
CA ASP A 262 -4.90 17.74 -14.91
C ASP A 262 -6.30 17.20 -14.56
N LEU A 263 -7.04 17.97 -13.75
CA LEU A 263 -8.40 17.65 -13.35
C LEU A 263 -9.36 17.60 -14.54
N ILE A 264 -9.19 18.46 -15.55
CA ILE A 264 -10.11 18.57 -16.68
C ILE A 264 -10.07 17.27 -17.50
N TYR A 265 -8.88 16.82 -17.89
CA TYR A 265 -8.76 15.55 -18.63
C TYR A 265 -9.14 14.33 -17.80
N PHE A 266 -8.91 14.36 -16.48
CA PHE A 266 -9.39 13.30 -15.60
C PHE A 266 -10.93 13.23 -15.57
N LEU A 267 -11.61 14.37 -15.46
CA LEU A 267 -13.07 14.41 -15.51
C LEU A 267 -13.62 13.99 -16.88
N GLU A 268 -12.95 14.31 -17.99
CA GLU A 268 -13.32 13.77 -19.31
C GLU A 268 -13.22 12.24 -19.35
N LEU A 269 -12.19 11.65 -18.74
CA LEU A 269 -12.05 10.20 -18.63
C LEU A 269 -13.22 9.57 -17.85
N VAL A 270 -13.68 10.24 -16.79
CA VAL A 270 -14.83 9.81 -15.98
C VAL A 270 -16.16 9.99 -16.70
N LYS A 271 -16.41 11.18 -17.26
CA LYS A 271 -17.68 11.55 -17.90
C LYS A 271 -17.88 10.87 -19.26
N GLY A 272 -16.82 10.41 -19.92
CA GLY A 272 -16.93 9.71 -21.19
C GLY A 272 -17.39 10.62 -22.33
N VAL A 273 -18.34 10.14 -23.14
CA VAL A 273 -18.92 10.93 -24.24
C VAL A 273 -20.21 11.57 -23.76
N CYS A 274 -20.33 12.90 -23.91
CA CYS A 274 -21.58 13.64 -23.69
C CYS A 274 -22.66 13.16 -24.67
N ARG A 275 -23.36 12.08 -24.31
CA ARG A 275 -24.54 11.57 -25.00
C ARG A 275 -25.78 11.92 -24.16
N THR A 276 -26.95 11.76 -24.75
CA THR A 276 -28.24 11.88 -24.06
C THR A 276 -28.89 10.49 -24.04
N PRO A 277 -29.06 9.84 -22.87
CA PRO A 277 -28.69 10.31 -21.53
C PRO A 277 -27.17 10.31 -21.30
N PRO A 278 -26.67 11.12 -20.33
CA PRO A 278 -25.27 11.11 -19.91
C PRO A 278 -24.85 9.69 -19.51
N ALA A 279 -23.65 9.28 -19.91
CA ALA A 279 -23.14 7.94 -19.62
C ALA A 279 -21.69 8.05 -19.16
N LEU A 280 -21.39 7.40 -18.03
CA LEU A 280 -20.02 7.32 -17.52
C LEU A 280 -19.09 6.67 -18.54
N GLY A 281 -17.88 7.22 -18.64
CA GLY A 281 -16.81 6.78 -19.52
C GLY A 281 -16.08 5.56 -18.97
N ALA A 282 -14.83 5.77 -18.56
CA ALA A 282 -13.95 4.68 -18.19
C ALA A 282 -14.43 3.89 -16.96
N PHE A 283 -15.15 4.54 -16.03
CA PHE A 283 -15.56 3.96 -14.74
C PHE A 283 -17.09 3.93 -14.58
N PRO A 284 -17.77 2.84 -15.00
CA PRO A 284 -19.23 2.81 -15.12
C PRO A 284 -19.99 2.79 -13.78
N ALA A 285 -19.36 2.36 -12.69
CA ALA A 285 -19.97 2.27 -11.35
C ALA A 285 -19.55 3.41 -10.42
N LEU A 286 -18.75 4.37 -10.90
CA LEU A 286 -18.20 5.41 -10.06
C LEU A 286 -19.31 6.29 -9.47
N ARG A 287 -19.26 6.52 -8.16
CA ARG A 287 -20.21 7.37 -7.42
C ARG A 287 -19.52 8.44 -6.59
N LYS A 288 -18.24 8.26 -6.31
CA LYS A 288 -17.48 9.17 -5.47
C LYS A 288 -16.06 9.37 -6.02
N ILE A 289 -15.65 10.62 -6.10
CA ILE A 289 -14.27 11.03 -6.34
C ILE A 289 -13.81 11.76 -5.09
N VAL A 290 -12.64 11.43 -4.57
CA VAL A 290 -12.07 12.12 -3.39
C VAL A 290 -10.71 12.66 -3.77
N PHE A 291 -10.52 13.96 -3.60
CA PHE A 291 -9.20 14.57 -3.65
C PHE A 291 -8.76 14.91 -2.24
N THR A 292 -7.62 14.37 -1.83
CA THR A 292 -7.03 14.65 -0.52
C THR A 292 -5.73 15.43 -0.73
N PHE A 293 -5.56 16.54 -0.02
CA PHE A 293 -4.36 17.37 -0.07
C PHE A 293 -3.80 17.56 1.33
N THR A 294 -2.53 17.24 1.50
CA THR A 294 -1.74 17.56 2.68
C THR A 294 -1.15 18.95 2.49
N VAL A 295 -1.69 19.93 3.19
CA VAL A 295 -1.25 21.34 3.11
C VAL A 295 -0.29 21.59 4.26
N VAL A 296 1.00 21.72 3.94
CA VAL A 296 2.02 22.16 4.91
C VAL A 296 1.95 23.68 5.02
N ASP A 297 1.42 24.19 6.13
CA ASP A 297 1.41 25.62 6.41
C ASP A 297 2.74 26.00 7.07
N THR A 298 3.64 26.62 6.29
CA THR A 298 4.86 27.25 6.82
C THR A 298 4.60 28.71 7.18
N TRP A 299 5.31 29.23 8.20
CA TRP A 299 5.18 30.62 8.63
C TRP A 299 5.67 31.63 7.57
N GLU A 300 6.53 31.22 6.64
CA GLU A 300 7.23 32.13 5.74
C GLU A 300 6.57 32.25 4.36
N TYR A 301 5.85 31.23 3.87
CA TYR A 301 5.16 31.27 2.57
C TYR A 301 3.89 30.40 2.56
N PRO A 302 2.74 30.90 2.07
CA PRO A 302 1.58 30.06 1.81
C PRO A 302 1.95 29.01 0.75
N SER A 303 1.68 27.73 1.03
CA SER A 303 2.01 26.63 0.11
C SER A 303 1.44 26.89 -1.29
N PRO A 304 2.19 26.61 -2.38
CA PRO A 304 1.66 26.64 -3.74
C PRO A 304 0.38 25.81 -3.90
N ASP A 305 0.16 24.81 -3.04
CA ASP A 305 -1.04 23.95 -3.01
C ASP A 305 -2.36 24.74 -2.88
N ARG A 306 -2.34 25.93 -2.27
CA ARG A 306 -3.57 26.75 -2.10
C ARG A 306 -4.15 27.25 -3.43
N VAL A 307 -3.33 27.47 -4.46
CA VAL A 307 -3.78 27.94 -5.78
C VAL A 307 -4.47 26.81 -6.57
N PHE A 308 -4.17 25.56 -6.25
CA PHE A 308 -4.75 24.39 -6.93
C PHE A 308 -6.15 24.06 -6.41
N LEU A 309 -6.42 24.29 -5.11
CA LEU A 309 -7.69 23.95 -4.47
C LEU A 309 -8.91 24.63 -5.12
N ASP A 310 -8.74 25.83 -5.66
CA ASP A 310 -9.84 26.57 -6.31
C ASP A 310 -10.33 25.88 -7.57
N GLN A 311 -9.46 25.16 -8.29
CA GLN A 311 -9.83 24.39 -9.49
C GLN A 311 -10.77 23.22 -9.16
N TYR A 312 -10.66 22.67 -7.94
CA TYR A 312 -11.51 21.57 -7.46
C TYR A 312 -12.84 22.06 -6.86
N ARG A 313 -13.04 23.38 -6.76
CA ARG A 313 -14.22 24.01 -6.15
C ARG A 313 -15.17 24.64 -7.16
N ASP A 314 -14.98 24.42 -8.46
CA ASP A 314 -15.88 24.94 -9.48
C ASP A 314 -17.31 24.39 -9.29
N GLU A 315 -18.23 25.25 -8.85
CA GLU A 315 -19.62 24.87 -8.54
C GLU A 315 -20.36 24.32 -9.76
N ALA A 316 -20.07 24.82 -10.96
CA ALA A 316 -20.72 24.36 -12.18
C ALA A 316 -20.35 22.89 -12.46
N THR A 317 -19.07 22.56 -12.40
CA THR A 317 -18.56 21.19 -12.55
C THR A 317 -19.09 20.27 -11.46
N LEU A 318 -19.09 20.70 -10.19
CA LEU A 318 -19.61 19.91 -9.06
C LEU A 318 -21.10 19.58 -9.24
N ARG A 319 -21.92 20.58 -9.59
CA ARG A 319 -23.35 20.38 -9.85
C ARG A 319 -23.58 19.48 -11.05
N GLU A 320 -22.81 19.62 -12.11
CA GLU A 320 -22.91 18.75 -13.29
C GLU A 320 -22.63 17.28 -12.93
N LEU A 321 -21.55 17.01 -12.20
CA LEU A 321 -21.19 15.66 -11.74
C LEU A 321 -22.31 15.03 -10.90
N GLU A 322 -22.87 15.78 -9.96
CA GLU A 322 -23.93 15.28 -9.08
C GLU A 322 -25.24 15.06 -9.84
N THR A 323 -25.70 16.06 -10.60
CA THR A 323 -27.01 16.03 -11.25
C THR A 323 -27.06 15.16 -12.50
N SER A 324 -26.01 15.18 -13.32
CA SER A 324 -25.98 14.49 -14.61
C SER A 324 -25.40 13.09 -14.53
N PHE A 325 -24.52 12.83 -13.55
CA PHE A 325 -23.80 11.56 -13.44
C PHE A 325 -23.98 10.84 -12.09
N GLY A 326 -24.59 11.49 -11.09
CA GLY A 326 -24.74 10.92 -9.75
C GLY A 326 -23.41 10.71 -9.02
N ILE A 327 -22.39 11.52 -9.35
CA ILE A 327 -21.06 11.48 -8.74
C ILE A 327 -20.92 12.62 -7.74
N VAL A 328 -20.50 12.29 -6.51
CA VAL A 328 -20.06 13.26 -5.52
C VAL A 328 -18.54 13.42 -5.62
N MET A 329 -18.06 14.66 -5.70
CA MET A 329 -16.64 14.98 -5.63
C MET A 329 -16.33 15.69 -4.30
N ASP A 330 -15.56 15.03 -3.45
CA ASP A 330 -15.13 15.57 -2.16
C ASP A 330 -13.70 16.10 -2.26
N LEU A 331 -13.46 17.22 -1.57
CA LEU A 331 -12.15 17.82 -1.39
C LEU A 331 -11.80 17.84 0.10
N ILE A 332 -10.77 17.09 0.48
CA ILE A 332 -10.25 17.02 1.84
C ILE A 332 -8.90 17.73 1.88
N ALA A 333 -8.82 18.83 2.62
CA ALA A 333 -7.54 19.48 2.92
C ALA A 333 -7.15 19.17 4.36
N ILE A 334 -6.02 18.49 4.53
CA ILE A 334 -5.42 18.18 5.83
C ILE A 334 -4.30 19.19 6.04
N THR A 335 -4.51 20.16 6.92
CA THR A 335 -3.47 21.10 7.30
C THR A 335 -2.54 20.47 8.31
N THR A 336 -1.26 20.41 7.97
CA THR A 336 -0.18 19.99 8.88
C THR A 336 0.70 21.19 9.20
N TRP A 337 1.06 21.31 10.47
CA TRP A 337 1.98 22.32 10.97
C TRP A 337 3.35 21.68 11.11
N ASP A 338 4.38 22.30 10.53
CA ASP A 338 5.78 21.99 10.86
C ASP A 338 6.23 22.74 12.12
#